data_AF-A0A4R5AA82-F1
#
_entry.id   AF-A0A4R5AA82-F1
#
_cell.length_a   1.000
_cell.length_b   1.000
_cell.length_c   1.000
_cell.angle_alpha   90.00
_cell.angle_beta   90.00
_cell.angle_gamma   90.00
#
_symmetry.space_group_name_H-M   'P 1'
#
loop_
_entity.id
_entity.type
_entity.pdbx_description
1 polymer ?
#
loop_
_entity_poly.entity_id
_entity_poly.type
_entity_poly.pdbx_seq_one_letter_code
_entity_poly.pdbx_strand_id
1 'polypeptide(L)'
;MTDDLDPMALVDRADGLAEEGREDEARALFERAIASGLPAAVSESKALLGVMLFADGDVDGGRALIDEGVAAASPPDNGRALILLGRVLNEIGDEDGAVEALRAGAASGQPVPPPGVERPFEYG
;
A
#
# COMPACT_ATOMS: atom_id res chain seq x y z
N MET A 1 -16.79 24.51 4.62
CA MET A 1 -16.88 23.36 5.55
C MET A 1 -16.14 22.23 4.87
N THR A 2 -14.83 22.36 4.79
CA THR A 2 -13.94 21.46 4.06
C THR A 2 -12.62 21.56 4.81
N ASP A 3 -11.85 20.48 4.84
CA ASP A 3 -10.50 20.39 5.43
C ASP A 3 -10.40 19.88 6.89
N ASP A 4 -11.37 19.06 7.34
CA ASP A 4 -11.26 18.23 8.55
C ASP A 4 -11.58 16.75 8.23
N LEU A 5 -11.24 16.31 7.01
CA LEU A 5 -11.27 14.89 6.68
C LEU A 5 -10.01 14.26 7.24
N ASP A 6 -10.19 13.17 8.00
CA ASP A 6 -9.10 12.31 8.45
C ASP A 6 -8.18 11.98 7.25
N PRO A 7 -6.85 12.02 7.41
CA PRO A 7 -5.93 11.68 6.33
C PRO A 7 -6.25 10.35 5.64
N MET A 8 -6.74 9.34 6.37
CA MET A 8 -7.17 8.07 5.78
C MET A 8 -8.44 8.21 4.94
N ALA A 9 -9.38 9.05 5.36
CA ALA A 9 -10.58 9.33 4.55
C ALA A 9 -10.24 10.09 3.25
N LEU A 10 -9.14 10.86 3.23
CA LEU A 10 -8.60 11.45 2.00
C LEU A 10 -8.05 10.35 1.08
N VAL A 11 -7.34 9.36 1.63
CA VAL A 11 -6.81 8.20 0.87
C VAL A 11 -7.95 7.40 0.25
N ASP A 12 -8.96 7.01 1.03
CA ASP A 12 -10.10 6.21 0.52
C ASP A 12 -10.84 6.93 -0.60
N ARG A 13 -11.03 8.25 -0.45
CA ARG A 13 -11.66 9.06 -1.49
C ARG A 13 -10.79 9.18 -2.74
N ALA A 14 -9.48 9.34 -2.56
CA ALA A 14 -8.53 9.39 -3.66
C ALA A 14 -8.50 8.08 -4.46
N ASP A 15 -8.51 6.94 -3.76
CA ASP A 15 -8.57 5.60 -4.34
C ASP A 15 -9.82 5.44 -5.22
N GLY A 16 -11.00 5.80 -4.70
CA GLY A 16 -12.24 5.78 -5.48
C GLY A 16 -12.22 6.71 -6.70
N LEU A 17 -11.60 7.89 -6.60
CA LEU A 17 -11.44 8.79 -7.75
C LEU A 17 -10.49 8.23 -8.80
N ALA A 18 -9.43 7.53 -8.39
CA ALA A 18 -8.53 6.85 -9.32
C ALA A 18 -9.25 5.74 -10.07
N GLU A 19 -10.09 4.95 -9.39
CA GLU A 19 -10.94 3.93 -10.04
C GLU A 19 -11.97 4.53 -11.02
N GLU A 20 -12.45 5.75 -10.76
CA GLU A 20 -13.31 6.51 -11.67
C GLU A 20 -12.55 7.11 -12.89
N GLY A 21 -11.22 6.96 -12.95
CA GLY A 21 -10.37 7.58 -13.98
C GLY A 21 -10.14 9.08 -13.76
N ARG A 22 -10.44 9.61 -12.58
CA ARG A 22 -10.24 11.01 -12.19
C ARG A 22 -8.89 11.19 -11.50
N GLU A 23 -7.84 10.84 -12.23
CA GLU A 23 -6.48 10.70 -11.69
C GLU A 23 -5.92 12.01 -11.11
N ASP A 24 -6.17 13.15 -11.75
CA ASP A 24 -5.71 14.46 -11.27
C ASP A 24 -6.29 14.80 -9.88
N GLU A 25 -7.56 14.48 -9.66
CA GLU A 25 -8.23 14.73 -8.38
C GLU A 25 -7.79 13.72 -7.31
N ALA A 26 -7.59 12.46 -7.69
CA ALA A 26 -7.01 11.44 -6.83
C ALA A 26 -5.62 11.86 -6.35
N ARG A 27 -4.74 12.29 -7.28
CA ARG A 27 -3.39 12.78 -6.98
C ARG A 27 -3.41 13.93 -5.98
N ALA A 28 -4.26 14.93 -6.19
CA ALA A 28 -4.40 16.05 -5.26
C ALA A 28 -4.82 15.63 -3.84
N LEU A 29 -5.69 14.62 -3.71
CA LEU A 29 -6.10 14.10 -2.41
C LEU A 29 -5.01 13.25 -1.74
N PHE A 30 -4.29 12.42 -2.50
CA PHE A 30 -3.12 11.68 -2.00
C PHE A 30 -2.02 12.62 -1.51
N GLU A 31 -1.72 13.70 -2.24
CA GLU A 31 -0.73 14.70 -1.81
C GLU A 31 -1.14 15.38 -0.49
N ARG A 32 -2.43 15.66 -0.31
CA ARG A 32 -2.95 16.19 0.96
C ARG A 32 -2.83 15.18 2.10
N ALA A 33 -3.12 13.91 1.85
CA ALA A 33 -2.94 12.84 2.82
C ALA A 33 -1.45 12.68 3.20
N ILE A 34 -0.53 12.80 2.24
CA ILE A 34 0.91 12.81 2.49
C ILE A 34 1.31 14.04 3.34
N ALA A 35 0.80 15.21 3.00
CA ALA A 35 1.09 16.45 3.73
C ALA A 35 0.60 16.44 5.19
N SER A 36 -0.35 15.56 5.53
CA SER A 36 -0.77 15.36 6.92
C SER A 36 0.34 14.78 7.82
N GLY A 37 1.31 14.10 7.23
CA GLY A 37 2.40 13.42 7.94
C GLY A 37 1.99 12.18 8.73
N LEU A 38 0.72 11.73 8.65
CA LEU A 38 0.27 10.49 9.28
C LEU A 38 0.96 9.30 8.59
N PRO A 39 1.77 8.48 9.29
CA PRO A 39 2.54 7.41 8.66
C PRO A 39 1.71 6.46 7.79
N ALA A 40 0.55 6.00 8.30
CA ALA A 40 -0.37 5.14 7.56
C ALA A 40 -0.86 5.80 6.26
N ALA A 41 -1.32 7.05 6.33
CA ALA A 41 -1.81 7.77 5.16
C ALA A 41 -0.69 8.09 4.16
N VAL A 42 0.51 8.44 4.63
CA VAL A 42 1.68 8.66 3.77
C VAL A 42 2.06 7.38 3.05
N SER A 43 2.14 6.27 3.79
CA SER A 43 2.47 4.95 3.25
C SER A 43 1.52 4.53 2.14
N GLU A 44 0.22 4.63 2.41
CA GLU A 44 -0.82 4.18 1.49
C GLU A 44 -0.94 5.10 0.26
N SER A 45 -0.90 6.41 0.47
CA SER A 45 -0.95 7.40 -0.61
C SER A 45 0.21 7.23 -1.59
N LYS A 46 1.44 7.07 -1.08
CA LYS A 46 2.62 6.85 -1.92
C LYS A 46 2.54 5.52 -2.66
N ALA A 47 2.07 4.46 -2.02
CA ALA A 47 1.93 3.18 -2.69
C ALA A 47 0.90 3.24 -3.84
N LEU A 48 -0.26 3.86 -3.62
CA LEU A 48 -1.30 4.00 -4.65
C LEU A 48 -0.87 4.92 -5.79
N LEU A 49 -0.24 6.06 -5.48
CA LEU A 49 0.36 6.93 -6.50
C LEU A 49 1.42 6.20 -7.34
N GLY A 50 2.24 5.34 -6.70
CA GLY A 50 3.22 4.55 -7.43
C GLY A 50 2.58 3.49 -8.34
N VAL A 51 1.46 2.90 -7.94
CA VAL A 51 0.67 2.01 -8.82
C VAL A 51 0.10 2.77 -10.02
N MET A 52 -0.36 4.01 -9.83
CA MET A 52 -0.82 4.86 -10.96
C MET A 52 0.31 5.14 -11.94
N LEU A 53 1.51 5.50 -11.45
CA LEU A 53 2.70 5.70 -12.29
C LEU A 53 3.07 4.42 -13.05
N PHE A 54 3.00 3.26 -12.40
CA PHE A 54 3.23 1.98 -13.04
C PHE A 54 2.22 1.72 -14.18
N ALA A 55 0.94 2.03 -13.97
CA ALA A 55 -0.11 1.91 -14.98
C ALA A 55 0.10 2.89 -16.16
N ASP A 56 0.63 4.08 -15.89
CA ASP A 56 1.05 5.07 -16.90
C ASP A 56 2.31 4.64 -17.69
N GLY A 57 2.96 3.53 -17.30
CA GLY A 57 4.17 3.00 -17.91
C GLY A 57 5.48 3.48 -17.29
N ASP A 58 5.42 4.34 -16.27
CA ASP A 58 6.58 4.73 -15.46
C ASP A 58 6.82 3.69 -14.35
N VAL A 59 7.40 2.57 -14.76
CA VAL A 59 7.67 1.42 -13.89
C VAL A 59 8.68 1.79 -12.78
N ASP A 60 9.76 2.48 -13.15
CA ASP A 60 10.82 2.85 -12.21
C ASP A 60 10.33 3.89 -11.20
N GLY A 61 9.61 4.93 -11.67
CA GLY A 61 9.00 5.93 -10.81
C GLY A 61 7.93 5.34 -9.90
N GLY A 62 7.10 4.44 -10.42
CA GLY A 62 6.08 3.74 -9.65
C GLY A 62 6.67 2.88 -8.53
N ARG A 63 7.71 2.10 -8.85
CA ARG A 63 8.43 1.29 -7.85
C ARG A 63 9.05 2.15 -6.76
N ALA A 64 9.78 3.20 -7.13
CA ALA A 64 10.42 4.09 -6.17
C ALA A 64 9.40 4.71 -5.19
N LEU A 65 8.23 5.14 -5.70
CA LEU A 65 7.18 5.71 -4.86
C LEU A 65 6.60 4.67 -3.88
N ILE A 66 6.38 3.43 -4.33
CA ILE A 66 5.89 2.36 -3.47
C ILE A 66 6.91 2.02 -2.38
N ASP A 67 8.20 1.92 -2.73
CA ASP A 67 9.27 1.68 -1.75
C ASP A 67 9.33 2.79 -0.70
N GLU A 68 9.18 4.05 -1.11
CA GLU A 68 9.04 5.17 -0.17
C GLU A 68 7.80 5.07 0.72
N GLY A 69 6.68 4.57 0.19
CA GLY A 69 5.46 4.31 0.94
C GLY A 69 5.67 3.24 2.01
N VAL A 70 6.28 2.11 1.64
CA VAL A 70 6.64 1.02 2.57
C VAL A 70 7.56 1.52 3.69
N ALA A 71 8.52 2.39 3.37
CA ALA A 71 9.43 2.99 4.35
C ALA A 71 8.77 4.06 5.24
N ALA A 72 7.66 4.66 4.82
CA ALA A 72 6.98 5.71 5.56
C ALA A 72 6.20 5.20 6.78
N ALA A 73 5.85 3.90 6.82
CA ALA A 73 5.16 3.29 7.94
C ALA A 73 5.83 1.99 8.40
N SER A 74 5.56 1.59 9.63
CA SER A 74 5.96 0.29 10.17
C SER A 74 4.78 -0.68 10.12
N PRO A 75 5.00 -2.00 10.16
CA PRO A 75 3.92 -2.96 10.36
C PRO A 75 3.15 -2.63 11.65
N PRO A 76 1.80 -2.69 11.65
CA PRO A 76 0.92 -3.22 10.60
C PRO A 76 0.57 -2.22 9.47
N ASP A 77 0.87 -0.94 9.65
CA ASP A 77 0.37 0.18 8.83
C ASP A 77 0.98 0.24 7.41
N ASN A 78 2.13 -0.41 7.18
CA ASN A 78 2.71 -0.56 5.83
C ASN A 78 2.23 -1.81 5.08
N GLY A 79 1.30 -2.57 5.64
CA GLY A 79 0.86 -3.85 5.07
C GLY A 79 0.26 -3.72 3.67
N ARG A 80 -0.59 -2.71 3.43
CA ARG A 80 -1.18 -2.47 2.09
C ARG A 80 -0.12 -2.05 1.08
N ALA A 81 0.83 -1.18 1.48
CA ALA A 81 1.95 -0.77 0.62
C ALA A 81 2.84 -1.96 0.22
N LEU A 82 3.14 -2.87 1.14
CA LEU A 82 3.89 -4.10 0.88
C LEU A 82 3.16 -5.04 -0.10
N ILE A 83 1.83 -5.14 0.00
CA ILE A 83 1.03 -5.94 -0.94
C ILE A 83 1.10 -5.33 -2.36
N LEU A 84 0.98 -4.01 -2.47
CA LEU A 84 1.08 -3.30 -3.76
C LEU A 84 2.48 -3.44 -4.36
N LEU A 85 3.53 -3.34 -3.54
CA LEU A 85 4.91 -3.60 -3.96
C LEU A 85 5.04 -5.01 -4.55
N GLY A 86 4.50 -6.01 -3.85
CA GLY A 86 4.57 -7.39 -4.32
C GLY A 86 3.86 -7.62 -5.65
N ARG A 87 2.74 -6.93 -5.91
CA ARG A 87 2.06 -6.96 -7.21
C ARG A 87 2.92 -6.34 -8.32
N VAL A 88 3.49 -5.16 -8.07
CA VAL A 88 4.36 -4.49 -9.05
C VAL A 88 5.60 -5.32 -9.35
N LEU A 89 6.22 -5.92 -8.33
CA LEU A 89 7.36 -6.82 -8.50
C LEU A 89 7.01 -8.05 -9.35
N ASN A 90 5.81 -8.61 -9.16
CA ASN A 90 5.35 -9.74 -9.96
C ASN A 90 5.16 -9.36 -11.44
N GLU A 91 4.57 -8.19 -11.72
CA GLU A 91 4.34 -7.70 -13.08
C GLU A 91 5.65 -7.41 -13.84
N ILE A 92 6.72 -6.99 -13.15
CA ILE A 92 8.05 -6.77 -13.76
C ILE A 92 8.90 -8.05 -13.83
N GLY A 93 8.38 -9.18 -13.35
CA GLY A 93 9.06 -10.49 -13.38
C GLY A 93 10.02 -10.74 -12.20
N ASP A 94 9.98 -9.93 -11.14
CA ASP A 94 10.71 -10.16 -9.89
C ASP A 94 9.84 -11.00 -8.93
N GLU A 95 9.72 -12.30 -9.23
CA GLU A 95 8.88 -13.23 -8.48
C GLU A 95 9.35 -13.43 -7.04
N ASP A 96 10.66 -13.50 -6.82
CA ASP A 96 11.26 -13.66 -5.48
C ASP A 96 10.95 -12.44 -4.61
N GLY A 97 11.17 -11.23 -5.14
CA GLY A 97 10.82 -9.99 -4.46
C GLY A 97 9.32 -9.85 -4.20
N ALA A 98 8.49 -10.28 -5.15
CA ALA A 98 7.04 -10.28 -5.02
C ALA A 98 6.55 -11.14 -3.85
N VAL A 99 7.07 -12.35 -3.74
CA VAL A 99 6.70 -13.29 -2.66
C VAL A 99 7.09 -12.72 -1.30
N GLU A 100 8.29 -12.16 -1.16
CA GLU A 100 8.74 -11.57 0.11
C GLU A 100 7.89 -10.36 0.51
N ALA A 101 7.59 -9.46 -0.42
CA ALA A 101 6.75 -8.30 -0.18
C ALA A 101 5.31 -8.68 0.19
N LEU A 102 4.69 -9.61 -0.56
CA LEU A 102 3.34 -10.11 -0.26
C LEU A 102 3.28 -10.81 1.10
N ARG A 103 4.32 -11.58 1.44
CA ARG A 103 4.41 -12.28 2.73
C ARG A 103 4.53 -11.29 3.88
N ALA A 104 5.37 -10.27 3.75
CA ALA A 104 5.52 -9.21 4.74
C ALA A 104 4.21 -8.42 4.92
N GLY A 105 3.53 -8.08 3.82
CA GLY A 105 2.24 -7.40 3.85
C GLY A 105 1.13 -8.22 4.51
N ALA A 106 1.04 -9.52 4.19
CA ALA A 106 0.09 -10.43 4.81
C ALA A 106 0.36 -10.64 6.31
N ALA A 107 1.63 -10.74 6.70
CA ALA A 107 2.04 -10.83 8.11
C ALA A 107 1.78 -9.54 8.89
N SER A 108 1.73 -8.39 8.22
CA SER A 108 1.40 -7.10 8.83
C SER A 108 -0.07 -7.01 9.22
N GLY A 109 -0.97 -7.64 8.44
CA GLY A 109 -2.40 -7.68 8.73
C GLY A 109 -2.85 -8.84 9.64
N GLN A 110 -1.97 -9.79 9.94
CA GLN A 110 -2.25 -10.89 10.87
C GLN A 110 -1.46 -10.69 12.17
N PRO A 111 -2.06 -10.92 13.35
CA PRO A 111 -1.23 -11.19 14.52
C PRO A 111 -0.42 -12.44 14.20
N VAL A 112 0.91 -12.29 14.09
CA VAL A 112 1.81 -13.45 14.00
C VAL A 112 1.47 -14.38 15.17
N PRO A 113 0.95 -15.60 14.93
CA PRO A 113 0.75 -16.53 16.02
C PRO A 113 2.12 -16.79 16.64
N PRO A 114 2.24 -16.85 17.99
CA PRO A 114 3.53 -17.10 18.62
C PRO A 114 4.14 -18.38 18.03
N PRO A 115 5.46 -18.41 17.78
CA PRO A 115 6.11 -19.60 17.27
C PRO A 115 5.85 -20.76 18.23
N GLY A 116 5.12 -21.78 17.77
CA GLY A 116 4.74 -22.95 18.57
C GLY A 116 3.28 -23.38 18.54
N VAL A 117 2.37 -22.66 17.86
CA VAL A 117 0.98 -23.14 17.70
C VAL A 117 0.87 -24.05 16.47
N GLU A 118 1.42 -25.26 16.59
CA GLU A 118 1.00 -26.38 15.74
C GLU A 118 -0.45 -26.70 16.15
N ARG A 119 -1.44 -26.33 15.33
CA ARG A 119 -2.79 -26.87 15.52
C ARG A 119 -2.74 -28.34 15.07
N PRO A 120 -2.99 -29.33 15.95
CA PRO A 120 -3.19 -30.68 15.47
C PRO A 120 -4.43 -30.68 14.58
N PHE A 121 -4.30 -31.24 13.38
CA PHE A 121 -5.42 -31.53 12.50
C PHE A 121 -6.34 -32.54 13.19
N GLU A 122 -7.42 -32.09 13.83
CA GLU A 122 -8.54 -32.97 14.16
C GLU A 122 -9.42 -33.13 12.91
N TYR A 123 -9.26 -34.26 12.24
CA TYR A 123 -10.32 -34.84 11.42
C TYR A 123 -11.29 -35.57 12.36
N GLY A 124 -12.52 -35.09 12.45
CA GLY A 124 -13.68 -35.82 12.98
C GLY A 124 -14.53 -36.36 11.85
#